data_AF-A0A7L5DQ49-F1
#
_entry.id   AF-A0A7L5DQ49-F1
#
_cell.length_a   1.000
_cell.length_b   1.000
_cell.length_c   1.000
_cell.angle_alpha   90.00
_cell.angle_beta   90.00
_cell.angle_gamma   90.00
#
_symmetry.space_group_name_H-M   'P 1'
#
loop_
_entity.id
_entity.type
_entity.pdbx_description
1 polymer ?
#
loop_
_entity_poly.entity_id
_entity_poly.type
_entity_poly.pdbx_seq_one_letter_code
_entity_poly.pdbx_strand_id
1 'polypeptide(L)'
;MFDNLSDPFTGAINAQAPFINRRRLLLNELVTAIAVDGGNRKWLSTRTGLYRVSPDGSQLLETFTDDTTPLPLRSISTLAIDPLSGRLFVQTANGIISYQTTATDPADALSSPTIFPNPVRPDFTGSVGITGLTDNATVKIMDAGGQLVYETRSQGGTAAWNLLDYRGRSVQTGVYLVVVVTAAGTEGVAGKLAVVR
;
A
#
# COMPACT_ATOMS: atom_id res chain seq x y z
N MET A 1 -19.45 9.44 10.72
CA MET A 1 -20.68 9.17 9.92
C MET A 1 -21.59 10.34 10.19
N PHE A 2 -22.11 11.00 9.15
CA PHE A 2 -23.06 12.11 9.35
C PHE A 2 -24.44 11.49 9.48
N ASP A 3 -25.14 11.80 10.58
CA ASP A 3 -26.49 11.28 10.82
C ASP A 3 -27.53 11.94 9.91
N ASN A 4 -27.17 13.09 9.33
CA ASN A 4 -27.95 13.79 8.32
C ASN A 4 -27.10 14.07 7.08
N LEU A 5 -27.62 13.67 5.91
CA LEU A 5 -26.96 13.82 4.60
C LEU A 5 -26.73 15.28 4.19
N SER A 6 -27.40 16.25 4.83
CA SER A 6 -27.18 17.68 4.58
C SER A 6 -26.07 18.30 5.43
N ASP A 7 -25.70 17.68 6.56
CA ASP A 7 -24.69 18.22 7.49
C ASP A 7 -23.32 18.54 6.84
N PRO A 8 -22.80 17.71 5.91
CA PRO A 8 -21.59 18.05 5.17
C PRO A 8 -21.78 19.15 4.11
N PHE A 9 -22.90 19.85 4.11
CA PHE A 9 -23.15 21.02 3.24
C PHE A 9 -23.72 22.22 4.01
N THR A 10 -24.16 22.02 5.26
CA THR A 10 -24.81 23.06 6.06
C THR A 10 -24.04 23.44 7.34
N GLY A 11 -23.03 22.66 7.76
CA GLY A 11 -22.19 22.93 8.92
C GLY A 11 -20.78 23.45 8.58
N ALA A 12 -20.08 24.00 9.58
CA ALA A 12 -18.65 24.28 9.47
C ALA A 12 -17.88 22.95 9.47
N ILE A 13 -17.61 22.42 8.28
CA ILE A 13 -16.83 21.20 8.12
C ILE A 13 -15.37 21.56 8.29
N ASN A 14 -14.69 20.88 9.22
CA ASN A 14 -13.24 20.97 9.36
C ASN A 14 -12.57 20.07 8.31
N ALA A 15 -12.77 20.41 7.03
CA ALA A 15 -12.15 19.72 5.91
C ALA A 15 -10.73 20.26 5.72
N GLN A 16 -9.74 19.40 5.89
CA GLN A 16 -8.35 19.75 5.59
C GLN A 16 -8.05 19.37 4.15
N ALA A 17 -7.68 20.36 3.34
CA ALA A 17 -7.13 20.08 2.02
C ALA A 17 -5.80 19.35 2.18
N PRO A 18 -5.51 18.31 1.39
CA PRO A 18 -4.18 17.72 1.36
C PRO A 18 -3.15 18.79 0.94
N PHE A 19 -1.97 18.81 1.57
CA PHE A 19 -0.88 19.75 1.24
C PHE A 19 0.39 19.01 0.83
N ILE A 20 1.14 19.55 -0.13
CA ILE A 20 2.49 19.13 -0.51
C ILE A 20 3.38 20.37 -0.55
N ASN A 21 4.53 20.35 0.13
CA ASN A 21 5.50 21.46 0.10
C ASN A 21 4.85 22.84 0.36
N ARG A 22 3.92 22.90 1.33
CA ARG A 22 3.11 24.09 1.69
C ARG A 22 2.16 24.61 0.60
N ARG A 23 1.88 23.81 -0.44
CA ARG A 23 0.88 24.08 -1.47
C ARG A 23 -0.28 23.10 -1.33
N ARG A 24 -1.51 23.52 -1.61
CA ARG A 24 -2.64 22.60 -1.66
C ARG A 24 -2.43 21.60 -2.81
N LEU A 25 -2.44 20.33 -2.48
CA LEU A 25 -2.48 19.24 -3.45
C LEU A 25 -3.78 19.36 -4.25
N LEU A 26 -3.69 19.27 -5.58
CA LEU A 26 -4.82 19.28 -6.52
C LEU A 26 -5.61 20.60 -6.59
N LEU A 27 -5.04 21.76 -6.19
CA LEU A 27 -5.75 23.05 -6.18
C LEU A 27 -6.44 23.39 -7.53
N ASN A 28 -5.85 22.96 -8.65
CA ASN A 28 -6.37 23.19 -10.00
C ASN A 28 -6.68 21.88 -10.75
N GLU A 29 -6.76 20.75 -10.03
CA GLU A 29 -7.00 19.43 -10.61
C GLU A 29 -8.39 18.96 -10.20
N LEU A 30 -9.20 18.59 -11.19
CA LEU A 30 -10.51 18.00 -10.92
C LEU A 30 -10.31 16.54 -10.48
N VAL A 31 -10.68 16.23 -9.23
CA VAL A 31 -10.76 14.85 -8.75
C VAL A 31 -11.94 14.16 -9.43
N THR A 32 -11.68 13.07 -10.12
CA THR A 32 -12.69 12.33 -10.91
C THR A 32 -13.20 11.09 -10.20
N ALA A 33 -12.38 10.45 -9.36
CA ALA A 33 -12.76 9.31 -8.54
C ALA A 33 -11.89 9.21 -7.30
N ILE A 34 -12.43 8.55 -6.28
CA ILE A 34 -11.75 8.25 -5.02
C ILE A 34 -11.96 6.78 -4.70
N ALA A 35 -10.91 6.08 -4.29
CA ALA A 35 -10.98 4.76 -3.68
C ALA A 35 -10.16 4.72 -2.38
N VAL A 36 -10.49 3.80 -1.48
CA VAL A 36 -9.77 3.60 -0.21
C VAL A 36 -9.27 2.17 -0.17
N ASP A 37 -7.97 1.98 0.10
CA ASP A 37 -7.40 0.65 0.26
C ASP A 37 -7.51 0.14 1.71
N GLY A 38 -7.22 -1.14 1.95
CA GLY A 38 -7.32 -1.75 3.28
C GLY A 38 -6.39 -1.16 4.34
N GLY A 39 -5.38 -0.37 3.93
CA GLY A 39 -4.55 0.45 4.81
C GLY A 39 -5.14 1.83 5.10
N ASN A 40 -6.41 2.05 4.75
CA ASN A 40 -7.14 3.30 4.83
C ASN A 40 -6.51 4.45 4.03
N ARG A 41 -5.59 4.17 3.08
CA ARG A 41 -4.96 5.20 2.24
C ARG A 41 -5.93 5.60 1.14
N LYS A 42 -5.89 6.87 0.75
CA LYS A 42 -6.82 7.41 -0.25
C LYS A 42 -6.12 7.41 -1.60
N TRP A 43 -6.80 6.84 -2.59
CA TRP A 43 -6.44 6.89 -3.98
C TRP A 43 -7.33 7.92 -4.67
N LEU A 44 -6.72 8.96 -5.22
CA LEU A 44 -7.40 10.08 -5.85
C LEU A 44 -6.98 10.11 -7.32
N SER A 45 -7.94 10.01 -8.24
CA SER A 45 -7.66 10.22 -9.65
C SER A 45 -8.05 11.61 -10.09
N THR A 46 -7.30 12.14 -11.05
CA THR A 46 -7.60 13.39 -11.73
C THR A 46 -7.64 13.17 -13.24
N ARG A 47 -7.74 14.26 -14.01
CA ARG A 47 -7.60 14.19 -15.48
C ARG A 47 -6.18 13.83 -15.93
N THR A 48 -5.18 14.11 -15.09
CA THR A 48 -3.75 14.09 -15.43
C THR A 48 -2.95 13.03 -14.69
N GLY A 49 -3.54 12.37 -13.69
CA GLY A 49 -2.85 11.29 -12.99
C GLY A 49 -3.63 10.66 -11.84
N LEU A 50 -2.93 9.79 -11.12
CA LEU A 50 -3.41 9.09 -9.94
C LEU A 50 -2.47 9.41 -8.76
N TYR A 51 -3.05 9.64 -7.60
CA TYR A 51 -2.34 10.05 -6.39
C TYR A 51 -2.73 9.15 -5.24
N ARG A 52 -1.75 8.63 -4.50
CA ARG A 52 -1.97 7.92 -3.24
C ARG A 52 -1.55 8.81 -2.09
N VAL A 53 -2.45 9.05 -1.16
CA VAL A 53 -2.19 9.86 0.05
C VAL A 53 -2.39 9.04 1.32
N SER A 54 -1.84 9.53 2.42
CA SER A 54 -1.98 8.95 3.76
C SER A 54 -3.45 8.83 4.19
N PRO A 55 -3.76 8.04 5.24
CA PRO A 55 -5.13 7.86 5.69
C PRO A 55 -5.86 9.14 6.10
N ASP A 56 -5.15 10.12 6.63
CA ASP A 56 -5.71 11.45 6.95
C ASP A 56 -5.67 12.42 5.75
N GLY A 57 -5.10 12.00 4.62
CA GLY A 57 -4.87 12.83 3.44
C GLY A 57 -3.77 13.87 3.61
N SER A 58 -3.06 13.93 4.74
CA SER A 58 -2.09 15.00 5.02
C SER A 58 -0.79 14.87 4.23
N GLN A 59 -0.44 13.66 3.79
CA GLN A 59 0.82 13.35 3.10
C GLN A 59 0.58 12.68 1.75
N LEU A 60 1.23 13.17 0.70
CA LEU A 60 1.37 12.43 -0.57
C LEU A 60 2.36 11.27 -0.39
N LEU A 61 1.91 10.07 -0.69
CA LEU A 61 2.72 8.85 -0.64
C LEU A 61 3.28 8.48 -2.01
N GLU A 62 2.49 8.64 -3.08
CA GLU A 62 2.89 8.25 -4.43
C GLU A 62 2.09 9.01 -5.50
N THR A 63 2.74 9.31 -6.63
CA THR A 63 2.14 9.95 -7.80
C THR A 63 2.42 9.11 -9.04
N PHE A 64 1.36 8.84 -9.81
CA PHE A 64 1.42 8.12 -11.06
C PHE A 64 0.94 9.04 -12.18
N THR A 65 1.82 9.35 -13.13
CA THR A 65 1.52 10.08 -14.36
C THR A 65 2.06 9.30 -15.56
N ASP A 66 1.72 9.72 -16.77
CA ASP A 66 2.27 9.14 -18.00
C ASP A 66 3.80 9.30 -18.09
N ASP A 67 4.36 10.32 -17.41
CA ASP A 67 5.80 10.59 -17.42
C ASP A 67 6.56 9.70 -16.41
N THR A 68 5.90 9.31 -15.32
CA THR A 68 6.52 8.54 -14.23
C THR A 68 6.22 7.05 -14.31
N THR A 69 5.26 6.65 -15.15
CA THR A 69 4.79 5.28 -15.23
C THR A 69 4.41 4.90 -16.66
N PRO A 70 4.51 3.61 -17.03
CA PRO A 70 4.04 3.13 -18.34
C PRO A 70 2.51 3.07 -18.45
N LEU A 71 1.77 3.51 -17.41
CA LEU A 71 0.32 3.43 -17.36
C LEU A 71 -0.29 4.62 -18.10
N PRO A 72 -1.25 4.41 -19.02
CA PRO A 72 -1.97 5.50 -19.68
C PRO A 72 -2.99 6.10 -18.70
N LEU A 73 -2.59 7.11 -17.92
CA LEU A 73 -3.35 7.64 -16.78
C LEU A 73 -4.13 8.92 -17.09
N ARG A 74 -4.38 9.20 -18.37
CA ARG A 74 -5.25 10.30 -18.79
C ARG A 74 -6.72 9.92 -18.71
N SER A 75 -7.54 10.89 -18.32
CA SER A 75 -9.00 10.78 -18.33
C SER A 75 -9.51 9.58 -17.52
N ILE A 76 -8.98 9.40 -16.32
CA ILE A 76 -9.47 8.38 -15.38
C ILE A 76 -10.89 8.75 -14.96
N SER A 77 -11.81 7.80 -15.10
CA SER A 77 -13.23 7.98 -14.79
C SER A 77 -13.69 7.24 -13.54
N THR A 78 -13.01 6.14 -13.18
CA THR A 78 -13.39 5.30 -12.04
C THR A 78 -12.18 4.57 -11.47
N LEU A 79 -12.20 4.37 -10.16
CA LEU A 79 -11.27 3.52 -9.40
C LEU A 79 -12.08 2.46 -8.66
N ALA A 80 -11.59 1.22 -8.63
CA ALA A 80 -12.14 0.15 -7.81
C ALA A 80 -11.01 -0.67 -7.21
N ILE A 81 -11.08 -1.01 -5.94
CA ILE A 81 -10.07 -1.84 -5.27
C ILE A 81 -10.73 -3.16 -4.91
N ASP A 82 -10.10 -4.26 -5.30
CA ASP A 82 -10.40 -5.58 -4.72
C ASP A 82 -9.75 -5.66 -3.34
N PRO A 83 -10.52 -5.69 -2.24
CA PRO A 83 -9.97 -5.66 -0.90
C PRO A 83 -9.14 -6.91 -0.56
N LEU A 84 -9.45 -8.06 -1.16
CA LEU A 84 -8.79 -9.33 -0.84
C LEU A 84 -7.42 -9.43 -1.50
N SER A 85 -7.34 -9.04 -2.78
CA SER A 85 -6.07 -9.08 -3.51
C SER A 85 -5.28 -7.78 -3.40
N GLY A 86 -5.90 -6.68 -2.98
CA GLY A 86 -5.28 -5.36 -2.96
C GLY A 86 -5.05 -4.80 -4.36
N ARG A 87 -5.73 -5.34 -5.39
CA ARG A 87 -5.58 -4.89 -6.76
C ARG A 87 -6.48 -3.68 -7.03
N LEU A 88 -5.87 -2.57 -7.41
CA LEU A 88 -6.56 -1.37 -7.87
C LEU A 88 -6.82 -1.49 -9.37
N PHE A 89 -8.08 -1.39 -9.77
CA PHE A 89 -8.52 -1.25 -11.14
C PHE A 89 -8.79 0.22 -11.44
N VAL A 90 -8.27 0.69 -12.57
CA VAL A 90 -8.38 2.08 -13.03
C VAL A 90 -9.02 2.06 -14.41
N GLN A 91 -10.19 2.69 -14.53
CA GLN A 91 -10.87 2.85 -15.81
C GLN A 91 -10.41 4.15 -16.48
N THR A 92 -9.73 4.00 -17.61
CA THR A 92 -9.21 5.09 -18.44
C THR A 92 -10.02 5.18 -19.74
N ALA A 93 -9.82 6.23 -20.52
CA ALA A 93 -10.48 6.35 -21.84
C ALA A 93 -10.09 5.22 -22.81
N ASN A 94 -8.93 4.58 -22.60
CA ASN A 94 -8.39 3.56 -23.50
C ASN A 94 -8.57 2.13 -22.99
N GLY A 95 -9.27 1.95 -21.86
CA GLY A 95 -9.54 0.63 -21.28
C GLY A 95 -9.33 0.58 -19.76
N ILE A 96 -9.28 -0.64 -19.24
CA ILE A 96 -9.04 -0.90 -17.82
C ILE A 96 -7.61 -1.36 -17.62
N ILE A 97 -6.93 -0.74 -16.67
CA ILE A 97 -5.60 -1.16 -16.20
C ILE A 97 -5.69 -1.57 -14.73
N SER A 98 -4.78 -2.43 -14.29
CA SER A 98 -4.70 -2.85 -12.90
C SER A 98 -3.32 -2.59 -12.31
N TYR A 99 -3.29 -2.14 -11.06
CA TYR A 99 -2.08 -1.93 -10.26
C TYR A 99 -2.16 -2.73 -8.97
N GLN A 100 -1.10 -3.47 -8.65
CA GLN A 100 -1.00 -4.23 -7.41
C GLN A 100 -0.60 -3.28 -6.27
N THR A 101 -1.50 -3.00 -5.33
CA THR A 101 -1.18 -2.15 -4.19
C THR A 101 -0.43 -2.92 -3.10
N THR A 102 0.07 -2.18 -2.12
CA THR A 102 0.76 -2.71 -0.93
C THR A 102 -0.18 -2.85 0.29
N ALA A 103 -1.50 -2.83 0.09
CA ALA A 103 -2.48 -2.98 1.15
C ALA A 103 -3.62 -3.93 0.72
N THR A 104 -4.11 -4.70 1.66
CA THR A 104 -5.32 -5.53 1.56
C THR A 104 -6.16 -5.27 2.79
N ASP A 105 -7.42 -5.72 2.80
CA ASP A 105 -8.18 -5.71 4.04
C ASP A 105 -7.51 -6.60 5.09
N PRO A 106 -7.53 -6.20 6.37
CA PRO A 106 -6.94 -6.97 7.45
C PRO A 106 -7.75 -8.23 7.74
N ALA A 107 -7.05 -9.29 8.13
CA ALA A 107 -7.69 -10.48 8.70
C ALA A 107 -8.12 -10.21 10.15
N ASP A 108 -9.20 -10.86 10.59
CA ASP A 108 -9.68 -10.77 11.98
C ASP A 108 -8.68 -11.34 12.99
N ALA A 109 -7.94 -12.38 12.59
CA ALA A 109 -6.95 -13.04 13.42
C ALA A 109 -5.76 -13.53 12.59
N LEU A 110 -4.58 -13.53 13.20
CA LEU A 110 -3.38 -14.08 12.59
C LEU A 110 -3.50 -15.62 12.51
N SER A 111 -3.43 -16.15 11.28
CA SER A 111 -3.48 -17.59 11.02
C SER A 111 -2.24 -18.03 10.25
N SER A 112 -2.31 -18.11 8.92
CA SER A 112 -1.22 -18.53 8.05
C SER A 112 -0.92 -17.46 7.00
N PRO A 113 -0.02 -16.51 7.31
CA PRO A 113 0.38 -15.49 6.36
C PRO A 113 1.00 -16.10 5.10
N THR A 114 0.79 -15.45 3.97
CA THR A 114 1.39 -15.85 2.69
C THR A 114 2.49 -14.86 2.32
N ILE A 115 3.66 -15.38 1.95
CA ILE A 115 4.81 -14.58 1.52
C ILE A 115 5.03 -14.80 0.03
N PHE A 116 5.01 -13.73 -0.77
CA PHE A 116 5.19 -13.80 -2.22
C PHE A 116 5.93 -12.59 -2.81
N PRO A 117 6.70 -12.77 -3.89
CA PRO A 117 7.07 -14.05 -4.48
C PRO A 117 8.03 -14.83 -3.57
N ASN A 118 7.93 -16.16 -3.59
CA ASN A 118 8.83 -17.05 -2.87
C ASN A 118 9.07 -18.33 -3.70
N PRO A 119 10.30 -18.56 -4.21
CA PRO A 119 11.50 -17.76 -4.02
C PRO A 119 11.46 -16.43 -4.78
N VAL A 120 12.19 -15.43 -4.27
CA VAL A 120 12.53 -14.21 -5.02
C VAL A 120 13.64 -14.55 -6.00
N ARG A 121 13.38 -14.29 -7.29
CA ARG A 121 14.33 -14.58 -8.38
C ARG A 121 15.25 -13.38 -8.67
N PRO A 122 16.42 -13.59 -9.30
CA PRO A 122 17.39 -12.53 -9.56
C PRO A 122 16.86 -11.35 -10.39
N ASP A 123 15.89 -11.63 -11.27
CA ASP A 123 15.26 -10.67 -12.19
C ASP A 123 14.06 -9.92 -11.56
N PHE A 124 13.69 -10.24 -10.32
CA PHE A 124 12.58 -9.58 -9.64
C PHE A 124 12.99 -8.19 -9.11
N THR A 125 12.32 -7.15 -9.60
CA THR A 125 12.56 -5.74 -9.22
C THR A 125 11.44 -5.15 -8.37
N GLY A 126 10.45 -5.96 -7.97
CA GLY A 126 9.29 -5.54 -7.18
C GLY A 126 9.53 -5.62 -5.67
N SER A 127 8.43 -5.55 -4.91
CA SER A 127 8.41 -5.78 -3.46
C SER A 127 7.84 -7.16 -3.12
N VAL A 128 8.37 -7.78 -2.08
CA VAL A 128 7.78 -8.97 -1.46
C VAL A 128 6.59 -8.54 -0.61
N GLY A 129 5.44 -9.15 -0.85
CA GLY A 129 4.23 -9.03 -0.05
C GLY A 129 4.15 -10.13 1.00
N ILE A 130 3.74 -9.75 2.20
CA ILE A 130 3.32 -10.65 3.28
C ILE A 130 1.84 -10.35 3.56
N THR A 131 0.94 -11.22 3.11
CA THR A 131 -0.53 -11.06 3.21
C THR A 131 -1.13 -11.97 4.28
N GLY A 132 -2.40 -11.70 4.65
CA GLY A 132 -3.12 -12.46 5.69
C GLY A 132 -2.79 -11.98 7.10
N LEU A 133 -2.34 -10.73 7.22
CA LEU A 133 -2.00 -10.11 8.49
C LEU A 133 -3.23 -9.44 9.11
N THR A 134 -3.21 -9.25 10.42
CA THR A 134 -4.11 -8.30 11.10
C THR A 134 -3.66 -6.88 10.81
N ASP A 135 -4.54 -5.91 11.02
CA ASP A 135 -4.15 -4.49 10.88
C ASP A 135 -3.04 -4.11 11.87
N ASN A 136 -2.18 -3.19 11.43
CA ASN A 136 -1.05 -2.64 12.20
C ASN A 136 -0.14 -3.71 12.84
N ALA A 137 0.00 -4.88 12.21
CA ALA A 137 0.92 -5.92 12.63
C ALA A 137 2.36 -5.53 12.28
N THR A 138 3.30 -5.77 13.19
CA THR A 138 4.74 -5.58 12.94
C THR A 138 5.31 -6.82 12.26
N VAL A 139 6.01 -6.62 11.14
CA VAL A 139 6.71 -7.67 10.40
C VAL A 139 8.20 -7.45 10.53
N LYS A 140 8.89 -8.43 11.09
CA LYS A 140 10.36 -8.46 11.25
C LYS A 140 10.94 -9.48 10.30
N ILE A 141 11.98 -9.08 9.59
CA ILE A 141 12.68 -9.91 8.62
C ILE A 141 14.10 -10.10 9.12
N MET A 142 14.46 -11.36 9.35
CA MET A 142 15.74 -11.75 9.92
C MET A 142 16.49 -12.66 8.95
N ASP A 143 17.83 -12.64 8.99
CA ASP A 143 18.63 -13.64 8.28
C ASP A 143 18.64 -14.99 9.00
N ALA A 144 19.31 -15.99 8.41
CA ALA A 144 19.42 -17.33 8.99
C ALA A 144 20.20 -17.36 10.34
N GLY A 145 20.97 -16.32 10.65
CA GLY A 145 21.65 -16.15 11.93
C GLY A 145 20.79 -15.47 13.00
N GLY A 146 19.57 -15.05 12.66
CA GLY A 146 18.65 -14.35 13.57
C GLY A 146 18.90 -12.85 13.67
N GLN A 147 19.76 -12.27 12.83
CA GLN A 147 19.98 -10.83 12.81
C GLN A 147 18.82 -10.14 12.10
N LEU A 148 18.29 -9.07 12.70
CA LEU A 148 17.26 -8.22 12.08
C LEU A 148 17.84 -7.50 10.85
N VAL A 149 17.20 -7.71 9.71
CA VAL A 149 17.55 -7.10 8.42
C VAL A 149 16.63 -5.92 8.09
N TYR A 150 15.34 -6.10 8.33
CA TYR A 150 14.31 -5.11 8.05
C TYR A 150 13.11 -5.26 8.98
N GLU A 151 12.44 -4.16 9.29
CA GLU A 151 11.19 -4.14 10.04
C GLU A 151 10.21 -3.18 9.37
N THR A 152 8.94 -3.57 9.31
CA THR A 152 7.86 -2.74 8.79
C THR A 152 6.55 -3.06 9.48
N ARG A 153 5.49 -2.32 9.14
CA ARG A 153 4.12 -2.58 9.61
C ARG A 153 3.19 -2.89 8.44
N SER A 154 2.19 -3.72 8.70
CA SER A 154 1.14 -3.97 7.72
C SER A 154 0.33 -2.69 7.44
N GLN A 155 -0.11 -2.56 6.19
CA GLN A 155 -1.08 -1.59 5.70
C GLN A 155 -2.37 -2.36 5.49
N GLY A 156 -3.26 -2.36 6.49
CA GLY A 156 -4.32 -3.36 6.57
C GLY A 156 -3.72 -4.75 6.74
N GLY A 157 -4.10 -5.69 5.86
CA GLY A 157 -3.67 -7.09 5.92
C GLY A 157 -2.37 -7.43 5.19
N THR A 158 -1.64 -6.43 4.67
CA THR A 158 -0.41 -6.66 3.89
C THR A 158 0.76 -5.84 4.40
N ALA A 159 1.92 -6.46 4.58
CA ALA A 159 3.20 -5.75 4.68
C ALA A 159 3.99 -5.93 3.38
N ALA A 160 4.70 -4.89 2.95
CA ALA A 160 5.53 -4.93 1.74
C ALA A 160 6.99 -4.64 2.08
N TRP A 161 7.90 -5.37 1.45
CA TRP A 161 9.34 -5.19 1.59
C TRP A 161 10.04 -5.15 0.24
N ASN A 162 10.83 -4.11 0.01
CA ASN A 162 11.56 -3.87 -1.24
C ASN A 162 12.92 -4.59 -1.32
N LEU A 163 13.18 -5.58 -0.45
CA LEU A 163 14.42 -6.36 -0.41
C LEU A 163 15.68 -5.53 -0.11
N LEU A 164 15.52 -4.37 0.51
CA LEU A 164 16.62 -3.56 1.02
C LEU A 164 16.74 -3.70 2.53
N ASP A 165 17.98 -3.70 3.02
CA ASP A 165 18.27 -3.55 4.45
C ASP A 165 18.07 -2.09 4.91
N TYR A 166 18.23 -1.84 6.20
CA TYR A 166 18.15 -0.50 6.81
C TYR A 166 19.19 0.51 6.29
N ARG A 167 20.20 0.06 5.53
CA ARG A 167 21.21 0.91 4.88
C ARG A 167 20.89 1.13 3.39
N GLY A 168 19.74 0.67 2.91
CA GLY A 168 19.34 0.77 1.51
C GLY A 168 20.09 -0.20 0.59
N ARG A 169 20.77 -1.21 1.13
CA ARG A 169 21.52 -2.21 0.34
C ARG A 169 20.64 -3.42 0.07
N SER A 170 20.71 -3.93 -1.14
CA SER A 170 19.97 -5.12 -1.54
C SER A 170 20.44 -6.35 -0.76
N VAL A 171 19.52 -7.08 -0.15
CA VAL A 171 19.82 -8.24 0.72
C VAL A 171 20.42 -9.43 -0.03
N GLN A 172 21.41 -10.13 0.51
CA GLN A 172 22.13 -11.17 -0.24
C GLN A 172 21.28 -12.44 -0.51
N THR A 173 21.75 -13.31 -1.42
CA THR A 173 21.19 -14.66 -1.59
C THR A 173 21.16 -15.40 -0.25
N GLY A 174 20.03 -16.01 0.09
CA GLY A 174 19.86 -16.70 1.37
C GLY A 174 18.40 -16.96 1.74
N VAL A 175 18.21 -17.55 2.92
CA VAL A 175 16.90 -17.75 3.53
C VAL A 175 16.71 -16.73 4.63
N TYR A 176 15.58 -16.03 4.59
CA TYR A 176 15.16 -15.04 5.57
C TYR A 176 13.97 -15.56 6.36
N LEU A 177 13.98 -15.36 7.67
CA LEU A 177 12.85 -15.65 8.55
C LEU A 177 11.94 -14.42 8.61
N VAL A 178 10.64 -14.66 8.42
CA VAL A 178 9.61 -13.61 8.58
C VAL A 178 8.86 -13.90 9.86
N VAL A 179 8.93 -12.94 10.79
CA VAL A 179 8.25 -13.00 12.09
C VAL A 179 7.20 -11.90 12.13
N VAL A 180 6.01 -12.23 12.60
CA VAL A 180 4.88 -11.31 12.71
C VAL A 180 4.49 -11.16 14.17
N VAL A 181 4.25 -9.91 14.58
CA VAL A 181 3.72 -9.55 15.89
C VAL A 181 2.45 -8.74 15.67
N THR A 182 1.32 -9.26 16.11
CA THR A 182 0.03 -8.55 16.03
C THR A 182 0.02 -7.34 16.96
N ALA A 183 -0.91 -6.40 16.77
CA ALA A 183 -1.07 -5.25 17.66
C ALA A 183 -1.39 -5.64 19.12
N ALA A 184 -1.98 -6.82 19.33
CA ALA A 184 -2.24 -7.38 20.66
C ALA A 184 -1.01 -8.04 21.32
N GLY A 185 0.15 -8.05 20.64
CA GLY A 185 1.38 -8.65 21.15
C GLY A 185 1.49 -10.17 20.92
N THR A 186 0.54 -10.79 20.23
CA THR A 186 0.67 -12.19 19.81
C THR A 186 1.75 -12.30 18.74
N GLU A 187 2.80 -13.07 19.02
CA GLU A 187 3.93 -13.31 18.13
C GLU A 187 3.83 -14.68 17.43
N GLY A 188 4.27 -14.75 16.17
CA GLY A 188 4.37 -16.00 15.43
C GLY A 188 5.36 -15.90 14.28
N VAL A 189 6.06 -17.01 13.98
CA VAL A 189 6.87 -17.11 12.76
C VAL A 189 5.91 -17.29 11.59
N ALA A 190 5.83 -16.28 10.73
CA ALA A 190 4.96 -16.30 9.56
C ALA A 190 5.49 -17.21 8.45
N GLY A 191 6.81 -17.37 8.34
CA GLY A 191 7.38 -18.31 7.38
C GLY A 191 8.85 -18.03 7.04
N LYS A 192 9.29 -18.63 5.94
CA LYS A 192 10.64 -18.48 5.39
C LYS A 192 10.56 -17.95 3.96
N LEU A 193 11.43 -17.01 3.62
CA LEU A 193 11.58 -16.44 2.29
C LEU A 193 12.94 -16.82 1.72
N ALA A 194 12.97 -17.45 0.56
CA ALA A 194 14.20 -17.68 -0.18
C ALA A 194 14.46 -16.53 -1.16
N VAL A 195 15.66 -15.96 -1.14
CA VAL A 195 16.13 -14.95 -2.10
C VAL A 195 17.28 -15.53 -2.90
N VAL A 196 17.19 -15.44 -4.22
CA VAL A 196 18.22 -15.88 -5.18
C VAL A 196 18.63 -14.67 -6.02
N ARG A 197 19.93 -14.39 -6.07
CA ARG A 197 20.57 -13.40 -6.94
C ARG A 197 21.63 -14.02 -7.83
#